data_AF-A0A2M6ZP19-F1
#
_entry.id   AF-A0A2M6ZP19-F1
#
_cell.length_a   1.000
_cell.length_b   1.000
_cell.length_c   1.000
_cell.angle_alpha   90.00
_cell.angle_beta   90.00
_cell.angle_gamma   90.00
#
_symmetry.space_group_name_H-M   'P 1'
#
loop_
_entity.id
_entity.type
_entity.pdbx_description
1 polymer ?
#
loop_
_entity_poly.entity_id
_entity_poly.type
_entity_poly.pdbx_seq_one_letter_code
_entity_poly.pdbx_strand_id
1 'polypeptide(L)' 'MSPVILGVDPGSRHTGFGVVRGEGNQILHLASGSINPGARSPLESRLCQIF' A
#
# COMPACT_ATOMS: atom_id res chain seq x y z
N MET A 1 -16.08 11.40 12.87
CA MET A 1 -15.78 10.23 12.02
C MET A 1 -14.28 9.98 12.11
N SER A 2 -13.87 8.77 12.46
CA SER A 2 -12.45 8.43 12.62
C SER A 2 -11.74 8.36 11.26
N PRO A 3 -10.53 8.95 11.09
CA PRO A 3 -9.82 8.89 9.83
C PRO A 3 -9.34 7.45 9.55
N VAL A 4 -9.44 7.06 8.27
CA VAL A 4 -8.74 5.90 7.72
C VAL A 4 -7.45 6.40 7.10
N ILE A 5 -6.32 5.80 7.51
CA ILE A 5 -4.97 6.19 7.10
C ILE A 5 -4.40 5.07 6.24
N LEU A 6 -3.91 5.45 5.05
CA LEU A 6 -3.14 4.57 4.16
C LEU A 6 -1.66 4.95 4.26
N GLY A 7 -0.84 4.01 4.70
CA GLY A 7 0.62 4.07 4.56
C GLY A 7 1.06 3.33 3.30
N VAL A 8 2.00 3.90 2.56
CA VAL A 8 2.58 3.32 1.34
C VAL A 8 4.09 3.26 1.49
N ASP A 9 4.67 2.10 1.20
CA ASP A 9 6.12 1.86 1.07
C ASP A 9 6.43 1.57 -0.41
N PRO A 10 6.75 2.60 -1.21
CA PRO A 10 6.78 2.49 -2.67
C PRO A 10 8.03 1.77 -3.18
N GLY A 11 7.85 0.85 -4.12
CA GLY A 11 8.94 0.18 -4.81
C GLY A 11 8.54 -0.40 -6.16
N SER A 12 9.42 -0.28 -7.17
CA SER A 12 9.10 -0.69 -8.55
C SER A 12 8.90 -2.21 -8.75
N ARG A 13 9.28 -3.03 -7.76
CA ARG A 13 9.10 -4.49 -7.75
C ARG A 13 8.12 -4.96 -6.68
N HIS A 14 8.08 -4.24 -5.57
CA HIS A 14 7.26 -4.51 -4.40
C HIS A 14 6.85 -3.14 -3.84
N THR A 15 5.56 -2.79 -3.93
CA THR A 15 5.01 -1.61 -3.25
C THR A 15 4.16 -2.11 -2.09
N GLY A 16 4.64 -1.94 -0.87
CA GLY A 16 3.91 -2.28 0.35
C GLY A 16 2.82 -1.26 0.67
N PHE A 17 1.74 -1.71 1.29
CA PHE A 17 0.73 -0.82 1.84
C PHE A 17 0.16 -1.35 3.16
N GLY A 18 -0.29 -0.42 4.01
CA GLY A 18 -0.99 -0.70 5.25
C GLY A 18 -2.12 0.29 5.47
N VAL A 19 -3.26 -0.19 5.96
CA VAL A 19 -4.45 0.60 6.24
C VAL A 19 -4.81 0.46 7.70
N VAL A 20 -4.96 1.59 8.39
CA VAL A 20 -5.38 1.65 9.79
C VAL A 20 -6.49 2.67 9.99
N ARG A 21 -7.25 2.53 11.08
CA ARG A 21 -8.22 3.54 11.54
C ARG A 21 -7.91 3.92 12.98
N GLY A 22 -7.91 5.21 13.28
CA GLY A 22 -7.81 5.68 14.67
C GLY A 22 -9.16 5.62 15.36
N GLU A 23 -9.31 4.88 16.46
CA GLU A 23 -10.53 4.83 17.27
C GLU A 23 -10.21 5.30 18.69
N GLY A 24 -10.48 6.58 18.98
CA GLY A 24 -10.08 7.22 20.23
C GLY A 24 -8.56 7.18 20.42
N ASN A 25 -8.11 6.49 21.47
CA ASN A 25 -6.70 6.29 21.78
C ASN A 25 -6.12 4.98 21.24
N GLN A 26 -6.85 4.29 20.35
CA GLN A 26 -6.47 3.02 19.75
C GLN A 26 -6.24 3.15 18.25
N ILE A 27 -5.42 2.26 17.71
CA ILE A 27 -5.22 2.10 16.26
C ILE A 27 -5.73 0.71 15.89
N LEU A 28 -6.73 0.67 15.02
CA LEU A 28 -7.28 -0.56 14.47
C LEU A 28 -6.62 -0.88 13.13
N HIS A 29 -6.03 -2.07 13.01
CA HIS A 29 -5.56 -2.59 11.73
C HIS A 29 -6.75 -2.95 10.84
N LEU A 30 -6.77 -2.44 9.61
CA LEU A 30 -7.82 -2.74 8.64
C LEU A 30 -7.33 -3.68 7.53
N ALA A 31 -6.14 -3.42 6.98
CA ALA A 31 -5.56 -4.25 5.93
C ALA A 31 -4.06 -3.99 5.78
N SER A 32 -3.34 -4.96 5.21
CA SER A 32 -1.96 -4.79 4.75
C SER A 32 -1.70 -5.66 3.54
N GLY A 33 -0.77 -5.27 2.68
CA GLY A 33 -0.40 -6.07 1.53
C GLY A 33 0.75 -5.49 0.72
N SER A 34 0.96 -6.06 -0.46
CA SER A 34 1.98 -5.63 -1.41
C SER A 34 1.48 -5.75 -2.85
N ILE A 35 1.76 -4.75 -3.68
CA ILE A 35 1.59 -4.81 -5.13
C ILE A 35 2.90 -5.33 -5.74
N ASN A 36 2.82 -6.43 -6.48
CA ASN A 36 3.98 -7.16 -7.02
C ASN A 36 3.91 -7.24 -8.57
N PRO A 37 4.27 -6.17 -9.30
CA PRO A 37 4.00 -6.04 -10.73
C PRO A 37 4.85 -6.91 -11.68
N GLY A 38 5.49 -7.97 -11.16
CA GLY A 38 6.32 -8.90 -11.93
C GLY A 38 7.69 -8.30 -12.28
N ALA A 39 8.77 -8.82 -11.67
CA ALA A 39 10.12 -8.25 -11.79
C ALA A 39 10.71 -8.24 -13.21
N ARG A 40 10.16 -9.05 -14.12
CA ARG A 40 10.64 -9.18 -15.51
C ARG A 40 9.91 -8.26 -16.50
N SER A 41 8.80 -7.64 -16.09
CA SER A 41 8.07 -6.68 -16.92
C SER A 41 8.87 -5.38 -17.10
N PRO A 42 8.73 -4.67 -18.25
CA PRO A 42 9.29 -3.33 -18.43
C PRO A 42 8.90 -2.37 -17.31
N LEU A 43 9.73 -1.35 -17.03
CA LEU A 43 9.53 -0.46 -15.89
C LEU A 43 8.19 0.27 -15.98
N GLU A 44 7.86 0.82 -17.14
CA GLU A 44 6.61 1.51 -17.44
C GLU A 44 5.38 0.63 -17.16
N SER A 45 5.44 -0.64 -17.55
CA SER A 45 4.36 -1.61 -17.29
C SER A 45 4.19 -1.86 -15.79
N ARG A 46 5.29 -1.84 -15.02
CA ARG A 46 5.24 -1.99 -13.57
C ARG A 46 4.68 -0.74 -12.90
N LEU A 47 5.06 0.43 -13.38
CA LEU A 47 4.58 1.70 -12.83
C LEU A 47 3.07 1.88 -13.05
N CYS A 48 2.52 1.48 -14.21
CA CYS A 48 1.07 1.49 -14.46
C CYS A 48 0.24 0.58 -13.54
N GLN A 49 0.88 -0.35 -12.81
CA GLN A 49 0.18 -1.17 -11.81
C GLN A 49 0.27 -0.58 -10.40
N ILE A 50 1.17 0.39 -10.17
CA ILE A 50 1.42 1.02 -8.87
C ILE A 50 0.75 2.40 -8.77
N PHE A 51 0.72 3.15 -9.87
CA PHE A 51 0.21 4.53 -9.97
C PHE A 51 -0.97 4.60 -10.95
#